data_AF-Q5C0Z3-F1
#
_entry.id   AF-Q5C0Z3-F1
#
_cell.length_a   1.000
_cell.length_b   1.000
_cell.length_c   1.000
_cell.angle_alpha   90.00
_cell.angle_beta   90.00
_cell.angle_gamma   90.00
#
_symmetry.space_group_name_H-M   'P 1'
#
loop_
_entity.id
_entity.type
_entity.pdbx_description
1 polymer ?
#
loop_
_entity_poly.entity_id
_entity_poly.type
_entity_poly.pdbx_seq_one_letter_code
_entity_poly.pdbx_strand_id
1 'polypeptide(L)'
;TDRIVEEMNEWMSRPLDPVYAAIFIDAIVVKVRDGQVANRPFYAAIGVSVEGRKDVLGLWAGTPGQGEGAKYWMAVLTDLRNRGVVDTMFVVCDGLKGLPDSVTAVWPDAIVQTCVIHLLRNSFRLTSRKYWDRIAKELKLVYTAPSVQAASDQFEEFTASWGEK
;
A
#
# COMPACT_ATOMS: atom_id res chain seq x y z
N THR A 1 -2.67 31.12 -7.14
CA THR A 1 -3.04 29.73 -7.47
C THR A 1 -1.98 29.12 -8.36
N ASP A 2 -1.56 29.80 -9.42
CA ASP A 2 -0.55 29.30 -10.38
C ASP A 2 0.80 28.92 -9.73
N ARG A 3 1.31 29.75 -8.82
CA ARG A 3 2.54 29.44 -8.06
C ARG A 3 2.48 28.13 -7.29
N ILE A 4 1.34 27.78 -6.70
CA ILE A 4 1.17 26.53 -5.94
C ILE A 4 1.10 25.33 -6.90
N VAL A 5 0.56 25.53 -8.11
CA VAL A 5 0.52 24.50 -9.15
C VAL A 5 1.92 24.21 -9.68
N GLU A 6 2.74 25.25 -9.87
CA GLU A 6 4.16 25.10 -10.24
C GLU A 6 4.94 24.34 -9.16
N GLU A 7 4.86 24.76 -7.90
CA GLU A 7 5.50 24.07 -6.76
C GLU A 7 5.03 22.61 -6.65
N MET A 8 3.75 22.34 -6.87
CA MET A 8 3.21 20.97 -6.90
C MET A 8 3.81 20.15 -8.04
N ASN A 9 3.93 20.71 -9.24
CA ASN A 9 4.50 20.01 -10.40
C ASN A 9 6.00 19.74 -10.22
N GLU A 10 6.74 20.69 -9.66
CA GLU A 10 8.14 20.52 -9.28
C GLU A 10 8.29 19.40 -8.23
N TRP A 11 7.45 19.41 -7.20
CA TRP A 11 7.47 18.36 -6.17
C TRP A 11 7.09 16.99 -6.74
N MET A 12 6.09 16.92 -7.62
CA MET A 12 5.65 15.69 -8.28
C MET A 12 6.71 15.09 -9.22
N SER A 13 7.61 15.92 -9.76
CA SER A 13 8.68 15.50 -10.69
C SER A 13 10.07 15.48 -10.05
N ARG A 14 10.19 15.82 -8.76
CA ARG A 14 11.48 15.90 -8.06
C ARG A 14 12.26 14.58 -8.15
N PRO A 15 13.60 14.63 -8.24
CA PRO A 15 14.44 13.45 -8.10
C PRO A 15 14.20 12.75 -6.76
N LEU A 16 14.26 11.43 -6.78
CA LEU A 16 14.11 10.55 -5.62
C LEU A 16 15.43 9.85 -5.30
N ASP A 17 15.54 9.34 -4.07
CA ASP A 17 16.70 8.55 -3.66
C ASP A 17 16.78 7.25 -4.49
N PRO A 18 17.99 6.74 -4.78
CA PRO A 18 18.13 5.59 -5.66
C PRO A 18 17.64 4.28 -5.04
N VAL A 19 17.66 4.16 -3.72
CA VAL A 19 17.29 2.93 -3.01
C VAL A 19 16.41 3.23 -1.81
N TYR A 20 15.31 2.50 -1.69
CA TYR A 20 14.42 2.52 -0.53
C TYR A 20 14.41 1.15 0.17
N ALA A 21 14.30 1.15 1.50
CA ALA A 21 14.09 -0.08 2.25
C ALA A 21 12.68 -0.65 1.98
N ALA A 22 11.68 0.22 1.88
CA ALA A 22 10.33 -0.16 1.52
C ALA A 22 9.58 0.99 0.86
N ILE A 23 8.66 0.67 -0.05
CA ILE A 23 7.67 1.59 -0.60
C ILE A 23 6.28 1.08 -0.24
N PHE A 24 5.52 1.87 0.50
CA PHE A 24 4.12 1.58 0.81
C PHE A 24 3.22 2.23 -0.23
N ILE A 25 2.29 1.47 -0.79
CA ILE A 25 1.26 1.96 -1.70
C ILE A 25 -0.09 1.82 -1.01
N ASP A 26 -0.77 2.94 -0.82
CA ASP A 26 -2.11 2.98 -0.23
C ASP A 26 -3.00 3.94 -1.02
N ALA A 27 -4.32 3.83 -0.83
CA ALA A 27 -5.31 4.66 -1.49
C ALA A 27 -6.25 5.32 -0.49
N ILE A 28 -6.57 6.59 -0.72
CA ILE A 28 -7.70 7.27 -0.09
C ILE A 28 -8.76 7.58 -1.12
N VAL A 29 -10.01 7.24 -0.82
CA VAL A 29 -11.15 7.56 -1.69
C VAL A 29 -11.74 8.90 -1.25
N VAL A 30 -11.73 9.86 -2.16
CA VAL A 30 -12.25 11.22 -1.94
C VAL A 30 -13.38 11.49 -2.93
N LYS A 31 -14.41 12.24 -2.50
CA LYS A 31 -15.46 12.73 -3.38
C LYS A 31 -14.93 13.92 -4.18
N VAL A 32 -14.82 13.76 -5.49
CA VAL A 32 -14.37 14.82 -6.41
C VAL A 32 -15.54 15.23 -7.30
N ARG A 33 -15.68 16.54 -7.54
CA ARG A 33 -16.65 17.08 -8.50
C ARG A 33 -15.93 17.44 -9.80
N ASP A 34 -16.28 16.75 -10.87
CA ASP A 34 -15.84 17.05 -12.23
C ASP A 34 -17.05 16.89 -13.16
N GLY A 35 -17.87 17.94 -13.23
CA GLY A 35 -19.25 17.87 -13.72
C GLY A 35 -20.21 17.23 -12.71
N GLN A 36 -20.01 15.95 -12.38
CA GLN A 36 -20.77 15.23 -11.34
C GLN A 36 -19.86 14.85 -10.16
N VAL A 37 -20.46 14.65 -8.98
CA VAL A 37 -19.72 14.20 -7.79
C VAL A 37 -19.56 12.69 -7.84
N ALA A 38 -18.32 12.21 -7.86
CA ALA A 38 -18.01 10.78 -7.85
C ALA A 38 -16.90 10.47 -6.83
N ASN A 39 -16.89 9.22 -6.35
CA ASN A 39 -15.78 8.71 -5.55
C ASN A 39 -14.58 8.47 -6.45
N ARG A 40 -13.42 9.02 -6.08
CA ARG A 40 -12.16 8.88 -6.81
C ARG A 40 -11.06 8.43 -5.86
N PRO A 41 -10.35 7.32 -6.14
CA PRO A 41 -9.18 6.94 -5.36
C PRO A 41 -8.00 7.84 -5.70
N PHE A 42 -7.24 8.21 -4.68
CA PHE A 42 -5.92 8.84 -4.80
C PHE A 42 -4.91 7.90 -4.17
N TYR A 43 -3.98 7.42 -4.97
CA TYR A 43 -2.93 6.51 -4.56
C TYR A 43 -1.71 7.30 -4.12
N ALA A 44 -1.14 6.94 -2.98
CA ALA A 44 0.08 7.50 -2.45
C ALA A 44 1.16 6.43 -2.40
N ALA A 45 2.37 6.79 -2.85
CA ALA A 45 3.58 6.02 -2.59
C ALA A 45 4.35 6.68 -1.45
N ILE A 46 4.63 5.94 -0.39
CA ILE A 46 5.38 6.41 0.78
C ILE A 46 6.64 5.57 0.89
N GLY A 47 7.79 6.20 0.68
CA GLY A 47 9.10 5.56 0.77
C GLY A 47 9.63 5.59 2.20
N VAL A 48 10.32 4.52 2.59
CA VAL A 48 11.17 4.46 3.77
C VAL A 48 12.61 4.36 3.26
N SER A 49 13.41 5.41 3.47
CA SER A 49 14.81 5.43 3.05
C SER A 49 15.63 4.40 3.82
N VAL A 50 16.85 4.14 3.34
CA VAL A 50 17.79 3.24 4.05
C VAL A 50 18.22 3.77 5.42
N GLU A 51 18.07 5.07 5.67
CA GLU A 51 18.25 5.68 7.01
C GLU A 51 16.97 5.66 7.87
N GLY A 52 15.88 5.05 7.38
CA GLY A 52 14.62 4.95 8.10
C GLY A 52 13.74 6.20 8.05
N ARG A 53 14.04 7.17 7.16
CA ARG A 53 13.20 8.38 6.99
C ARG A 53 12.00 8.06 6.10
N LYS A 54 10.84 8.60 6.46
CA LYS A 54 9.61 8.46 5.66
C LYS A 54 9.42 9.68 4.79
N ASP A 55 9.09 9.47 3.52
CA ASP A 55 8.78 10.53 2.57
C ASP A 55 7.64 10.11 1.63
N VAL A 56 6.80 11.06 1.22
CA VAL A 56 5.78 10.83 0.20
C VAL A 56 6.44 11.00 -1.16
N LEU A 57 6.54 9.90 -1.91
CA LEU A 57 7.24 9.87 -3.19
C LEU A 57 6.37 10.43 -4.32
N GLY A 58 5.06 10.25 -4.22
CA GLY A 58 4.11 10.80 -5.18
C GLY A 58 2.66 10.49 -4.84
N LEU A 59 1.76 11.18 -5.56
CA LEU A 59 0.31 11.06 -5.43
C LEU A 59 -0.31 10.98 -6.82
N TRP A 60 -1.11 9.95 -7.09
CA TRP A 60 -1.77 9.76 -8.38
C TRP A 60 -3.27 9.59 -8.20
N ALA A 61 -4.05 10.37 -8.95
CA ALA A 61 -5.49 10.20 -8.99
C ALA A 61 -5.82 8.99 -9.89
N GLY A 62 -6.52 8.00 -9.36
CA GLY A 62 -7.11 6.93 -10.16
C GLY A 62 -8.30 7.45 -10.97
N THR A 63 -8.68 6.74 -12.03
CA THR A 63 -9.87 7.07 -12.82
C THR A 63 -11.07 6.25 -12.33
N PRO A 64 -12.24 6.88 -12.06
CA PRO A 64 -13.43 6.15 -11.66
C PRO A 64 -13.80 5.06 -12.69
N GLY A 65 -13.96 3.82 -12.22
CA GLY A 65 -14.28 2.67 -13.09
C GLY A 65 -13.13 2.18 -14.00
N GLN A 66 -11.99 2.87 -14.00
CA GLN A 66 -10.76 2.49 -14.71
C GLN A 66 -9.56 2.71 -13.78
N GLY A 67 -9.41 1.88 -12.76
CA GLY A 67 -8.35 2.07 -11.77
C GLY A 67 -7.89 0.74 -11.24
N GLU A 68 -6.58 0.60 -11.03
CA GLU A 68 -5.88 -0.57 -10.49
C GLU A 68 -5.57 -1.71 -11.47
N GLY A 69 -5.77 -1.52 -12.77
CA GLY A 69 -5.23 -2.45 -13.77
C GLY A 69 -3.71 -2.40 -13.85
N ALA A 70 -3.07 -3.47 -14.33
CA ALA A 70 -1.61 -3.55 -14.47
C ALA A 70 -1.00 -2.36 -15.25
N LYS A 71 -1.69 -1.84 -16.28
CA LYS A 71 -1.22 -0.65 -17.03
C LYS A 71 -1.09 0.61 -16.17
N TYR A 72 -2.03 0.82 -15.24
CA TYR A 72 -2.00 1.97 -14.34
C TYR A 72 -0.81 1.87 -13.39
N TRP A 73 -0.64 0.70 -12.76
CA TRP A 73 0.46 0.45 -11.85
C TRP A 73 1.82 0.52 -12.53
N MET A 74 1.94 -0.02 -13.75
CA MET A 74 3.15 0.13 -14.56
C MET A 74 3.52 1.60 -14.75
N ALA A 75 2.55 2.47 -15.06
CA ALA A 75 2.82 3.90 -15.24
C ALA A 75 3.30 4.56 -13.93
N VAL A 76 2.64 4.28 -12.80
CA VAL A 76 3.03 4.82 -11.48
C VAL A 76 4.44 4.38 -11.09
N LEU A 77 4.74 3.08 -11.22
CA LEU A 77 6.04 2.53 -10.83
C LEU A 77 7.16 2.98 -11.77
N THR A 78 6.86 3.12 -13.08
CA THR A 78 7.80 3.67 -14.06
C THR A 78 8.10 5.14 -13.79
N ASP A 79 7.11 5.93 -13.36
CA ASP A 79 7.35 7.32 -12.93
C ASP A 79 8.36 7.40 -11.77
N LEU A 80 8.15 6.59 -10.73
CA LEU A 80 9.09 6.49 -9.61
C LEU A 80 10.50 6.10 -10.08
N ARG A 81 10.61 5.10 -10.96
CA ARG A 81 11.89 4.66 -11.53
C ARG A 81 12.57 5.77 -12.34
N ASN A 82 11.84 6.46 -13.20
CA ASN A 82 12.36 7.56 -14.02
C ASN A 82 12.83 8.74 -13.17
N ARG A 83 12.23 8.95 -12.00
CA ARG A 83 12.63 9.97 -11.03
C ARG A 83 13.84 9.57 -10.18
N GLY A 84 14.35 8.35 -10.34
CA GLY A 84 15.63 7.93 -9.76
C GLY A 84 15.58 6.66 -8.94
N VAL A 85 14.41 6.10 -8.63
CA VAL A 85 14.32 4.88 -7.81
C VAL A 85 14.82 3.68 -8.60
N VAL A 86 16.05 3.25 -8.30
CA VAL A 86 16.71 2.12 -8.93
C VAL A 86 16.24 0.80 -8.32
N ASP A 87 16.07 0.76 -7.00
CA ASP A 87 15.74 -0.47 -6.28
C ASP A 87 14.94 -0.22 -4.99
N THR A 88 14.17 -1.23 -4.57
CA THR A 88 13.48 -1.27 -3.28
C THR A 88 13.37 -2.70 -2.76
N MET A 89 13.67 -2.94 -1.49
CA MET A 89 13.57 -4.30 -0.95
C MET A 89 12.12 -4.78 -0.85
N PHE A 90 11.22 -3.91 -0.42
CA PHE A 90 9.80 -4.24 -0.25
C PHE A 90 8.90 -3.24 -0.99
N VAL A 91 7.86 -3.76 -1.63
CA VAL A 91 6.69 -2.97 -2.02
C VAL A 91 5.49 -3.49 -1.24
N VAL A 92 4.96 -2.67 -0.32
CA VAL A 92 3.91 -3.05 0.61
C VAL A 92 2.58 -2.46 0.18
N CYS A 93 1.55 -3.29 -0.06
CA CYS A 93 0.25 -2.84 -0.58
C CYS A 93 -0.95 -3.67 -0.06
N ASP A 94 -2.19 -3.26 -0.35
CA ASP A 94 -3.44 -3.96 0.03
C ASP A 94 -3.79 -5.15 -0.90
N GLY A 95 -2.79 -5.82 -1.50
CA GLY A 95 -3.06 -6.94 -2.42
C GLY A 95 -3.75 -6.52 -3.73
N LEU A 96 -3.42 -5.34 -4.25
CA LEU A 96 -4.01 -4.75 -5.44
C LEU A 96 -3.73 -5.63 -6.68
N LYS A 97 -4.77 -5.95 -7.47
CA LYS A 97 -4.64 -6.83 -8.63
C LYS A 97 -3.66 -6.23 -9.66
N GLY A 98 -2.78 -7.05 -10.23
CA GLY A 98 -1.83 -6.65 -11.26
C GLY A 98 -0.70 -5.71 -10.80
N LEU A 99 -0.73 -5.21 -9.56
CA LEU A 99 0.39 -4.50 -8.96
C LEU A 99 1.61 -5.41 -8.77
N PRO A 100 1.49 -6.66 -8.25
CA PRO A 100 2.65 -7.54 -8.10
C PRO A 100 3.42 -7.75 -9.41
N ASP A 101 2.72 -8.05 -10.50
CA ASP A 101 3.34 -8.24 -11.82
C ASP A 101 4.04 -6.96 -12.31
N SER A 102 3.44 -5.80 -12.03
CA SER A 102 4.02 -4.50 -12.39
C SER A 102 5.26 -4.19 -11.56
N VAL A 103 5.28 -4.54 -10.27
CA VAL A 103 6.45 -4.40 -9.42
C VAL A 103 7.59 -5.28 -9.94
N THR A 104 7.35 -6.58 -10.17
CA THR A 104 8.37 -7.51 -10.68
C THR A 104 8.94 -7.05 -12.02
N ALA A 105 8.15 -6.38 -12.86
CA ALA A 105 8.63 -5.84 -14.14
C ALA A 105 9.50 -4.58 -13.98
N VAL A 106 9.27 -3.75 -12.96
CA VAL A 106 10.00 -2.50 -12.73
C VAL A 106 11.23 -2.72 -11.83
N TRP A 107 11.06 -3.49 -10.75
CA TRP A 107 12.08 -3.88 -9.77
C TRP A 107 12.01 -5.39 -9.53
N PRO A 108 12.73 -6.21 -10.31
CA PRO A 108 12.62 -7.68 -10.27
C PRO A 108 12.97 -8.33 -8.94
N ASP A 109 13.84 -7.69 -8.15
CA ASP A 109 14.32 -8.20 -6.87
C ASP A 109 13.46 -7.73 -5.68
N ALA A 110 12.47 -6.87 -5.92
CA ALA A 110 11.59 -6.35 -4.88
C ALA A 110 10.58 -7.40 -4.41
N ILE A 111 10.44 -7.54 -3.08
CA ILE A 111 9.43 -8.40 -2.48
C ILE A 111 8.11 -7.64 -2.38
N VAL A 112 7.08 -8.14 -3.07
CA VAL A 112 5.72 -7.62 -2.94
C VAL A 112 5.07 -8.23 -1.71
N GLN A 113 4.76 -7.39 -0.72
CA GLN A 113 4.20 -7.79 0.56
C GLN A 113 2.80 -7.22 0.75
N THR A 114 1.85 -8.07 1.17
CA THR A 114 0.54 -7.59 1.60
C THR A 114 0.66 -6.91 2.96
N CYS A 115 0.11 -5.70 3.08
CA CYS A 115 0.18 -4.91 4.30
C CYS A 115 -0.62 -5.55 5.44
N VAL A 116 0.05 -5.84 6.55
CA VAL A 116 -0.60 -6.39 7.76
C VAL A 116 -1.70 -5.49 8.31
N ILE A 117 -1.54 -4.16 8.19
CA ILE A 117 -2.56 -3.20 8.65
C ILE A 117 -3.83 -3.31 7.81
N HIS A 118 -3.70 -3.48 6.50
CA HIS A 118 -4.85 -3.69 5.63
C HIS A 118 -5.52 -5.04 5.88
N LEU A 119 -4.74 -6.11 6.10
CA LEU A 119 -5.27 -7.42 6.52
C LEU A 119 -6.10 -7.30 7.82
N LEU A 120 -5.56 -6.63 8.85
CA LEU A 120 -6.28 -6.39 10.10
C LEU A 120 -7.58 -5.60 9.88
N ARG A 121 -7.52 -4.51 9.11
CA ARG A 121 -8.70 -3.69 8.78
C ARG A 121 -9.75 -4.52 8.05
N ASN A 122 -9.33 -5.38 7.11
CA ASN A 122 -10.23 -6.26 6.38
C ASN A 122 -10.91 -7.27 7.32
N SER A 123 -10.20 -7.85 8.29
CA SER A 123 -10.79 -8.71 9.32
C SER A 123 -11.83 -7.98 10.19
N PHE A 124 -11.56 -6.73 10.59
CA PHE A 124 -12.50 -5.95 11.41
C PHE A 124 -13.80 -5.60 10.68
N ARG A 125 -13.78 -5.49 9.34
CA ARG A 125 -14.98 -5.23 8.54
C ARG A 125 -15.97 -6.40 8.55
N LEU A 126 -15.49 -7.61 8.80
CA LEU A 126 -16.31 -8.82 8.83
C LEU A 126 -16.87 -9.12 10.23
N THR A 127 -16.43 -8.39 11.25
CA THR A 127 -16.76 -8.70 12.64
C THR A 127 -17.41 -7.53 13.37
N SER A 128 -18.20 -7.84 14.40
CA SER A 128 -18.83 -6.81 15.23
C SER A 128 -17.79 -6.02 16.03
N ARG A 129 -17.99 -4.69 16.13
CA ARG A 129 -17.11 -3.77 16.89
C ARG A 129 -16.83 -4.22 18.33
N LYS A 130 -17.76 -4.93 18.98
CA LYS A 130 -17.55 -5.47 20.34
C LYS A 130 -16.35 -6.41 20.46
N TYR A 131 -15.89 -6.98 19.34
CA TYR A 131 -14.82 -7.98 19.32
C TYR A 131 -13.49 -7.43 18.79
N TRP A 132 -13.45 -6.21 18.26
CA TRP A 132 -12.26 -5.66 17.59
C TRP A 132 -11.02 -5.68 18.47
N ASP A 133 -11.12 -5.25 19.74
CA ASP A 133 -9.98 -5.23 20.65
C ASP A 133 -9.42 -6.64 20.93
N ARG A 134 -10.30 -7.64 21.01
CA ARG A 134 -9.90 -9.02 21.24
C ARG A 134 -9.25 -9.61 19.99
N ILE A 135 -9.89 -9.44 18.83
CA ILE A 135 -9.36 -9.88 17.54
C ILE A 135 -8.00 -9.24 17.27
N ALA A 136 -7.84 -7.94 17.53
CA ALA A 136 -6.59 -7.22 17.33
C ALA A 136 -5.44 -7.79 18.18
N LYS A 137 -5.72 -8.14 19.44
CA LYS A 137 -4.73 -8.76 20.35
C LYS A 137 -4.33 -10.15 19.89
N GLU A 138 -5.28 -10.97 19.49
CA GLU A 138 -5.02 -12.35 19.06
C GLU A 138 -4.31 -12.38 17.69
N LEU A 139 -4.74 -11.57 16.72
CA LEU A 139 -4.04 -11.44 15.43
C LEU A 139 -2.62 -10.85 15.57
N LYS A 140 -2.36 -10.05 16.62
CA LYS A 140 -1.00 -9.59 16.92
C LYS A 140 -0.05 -10.74 17.19
N LEU A 141 -0.50 -11.78 17.88
CA LEU A 141 0.33 -12.95 18.18
C LEU A 141 0.79 -13.65 16.89
N VAL A 142 -0.03 -13.62 15.84
CA VAL A 142 0.31 -14.20 14.53
C VAL A 142 1.47 -13.46 13.88
N TYR A 143 1.37 -12.13 13.66
CA TYR A 143 2.39 -11.40 12.90
C TYR A 143 3.62 -10.98 13.74
N THR A 144 3.59 -11.16 15.06
CA THR A 144 4.77 -11.00 15.92
C THR A 144 5.40 -12.32 16.34
N ALA A 145 4.93 -13.45 15.81
CA ALA A 145 5.47 -14.76 16.14
C ALA A 145 6.95 -14.87 15.72
N PRO A 146 7.78 -15.63 16.45
CA PRO A 146 9.21 -15.74 16.19
C PRO A 146 9.56 -16.59 14.97
N SER A 147 8.60 -17.33 14.41
CA SER A 147 8.78 -18.19 13.25
C SER A 147 7.47 -18.35 12.47
N VAL A 148 7.59 -18.81 11.22
CA VAL A 148 6.42 -19.13 10.38
C VAL A 148 5.55 -20.21 11.03
N GLN A 149 6.15 -21.26 11.58
CA GLN A 149 5.40 -22.32 12.25
C GLN A 149 4.62 -21.78 13.45
N ALA A 150 5.26 -20.97 14.31
CA ALA A 150 4.58 -20.36 15.44
C ALA A 150 3.46 -19.40 15.00
N ALA A 151 3.63 -18.68 13.88
CA ALA A 151 2.58 -17.85 13.31
C ALA A 151 1.39 -18.70 12.84
N SER A 152 1.65 -19.84 12.18
CA SER A 152 0.63 -20.80 11.76
C SER A 152 -0.14 -21.36 12.95
N ASP A 153 0.55 -21.80 14.00
CA ASP A 153 -0.10 -22.34 15.21
C ASP A 153 -1.00 -21.27 15.87
N GLN A 154 -0.51 -20.03 16.01
CA GLN A 154 -1.31 -18.91 16.51
C GLN A 154 -2.50 -18.57 15.63
N PHE A 155 -2.35 -18.72 14.31
CA PHE A 155 -3.45 -18.50 13.37
C PHE A 155 -4.50 -19.61 13.46
N GLU A 156 -4.10 -20.87 13.65
CA GLU A 156 -5.02 -21.98 13.90
C GLU A 156 -5.83 -21.73 15.18
N GLU A 157 -5.20 -21.34 16.29
CA GLU A 157 -5.89 -20.97 17.54
C GLU A 157 -6.89 -19.82 17.34
N PHE A 158 -6.50 -18.80 16.57
CA PHE A 158 -7.37 -17.69 16.20
C PHE A 158 -8.60 -18.19 15.40
N THR A 159 -8.38 -19.02 14.37
CA THR A 159 -9.47 -19.55 13.54
C THR A 159 -10.40 -20.49 14.30
N ALA A 160 -9.92 -21.26 15.28
CA ALA A 160 -10.78 -22.05 16.15
C ALA A 160 -11.76 -21.17 16.96
N SER A 161 -11.36 -19.95 17.30
CA SER A 161 -12.16 -19.00 18.09
C SER A 161 -13.15 -18.17 17.26
N TRP A 162 -12.79 -17.87 16.01
CA TRP A 162 -13.46 -16.89 15.14
C TRP A 162 -13.88 -17.40 13.76
N GLY A 163 -13.40 -18.54 13.30
CA GLY A 163 -13.60 -19.02 11.92
C GLY A 163 -15.07 -19.26 11.55
N GLU A 164 -15.90 -19.58 12.54
CA GLU A 164 -17.35 -19.84 12.41
C GLU A 164 -18.22 -18.66 12.89
N LYS A 165 -17.63 -17.50 13.25
CA LYS A 165 -18.35 -16.36 13.85
C LYS A 165 -18.33 -15.11 13.00
#